data_AF-A0A3C1EN23-F1
#
_entry.id   AF-A0A3C1EN23-F1
#
_cell.length_a   1.000
_cell.length_b   1.000
_cell.length_c   1.000
_cell.angle_alpha   90.00
_cell.angle_beta   90.00
_cell.angle_gamma   90.00
#
_symmetry.space_group_name_H-M   'P 1'
#
loop_
_entity.id
_entity.type
_entity.pdbx_description
1 polymer ?
#
loop_
_entity_poly.entity_id
_entity_poly.type
_entity_poly.pdbx_seq_one_letter_code
_entity_poly.pdbx_strand_id
1 'polypeptide(L)'
;MRHSLKAGLALALILRAAVSPALAADPEPGPLPAAAGQIVSWLLAQAGSLRGKSVAIGEISSPAGQMTEFSALCAEALEAALLVPAKSRDLKVLDRRNFAALAKEWELGMNGYVEDESAKQAGRLLGVDVMLLAKYTVPKKKIVALRATLIETETGQILATAATELKTDKPLRSALEKTLPEEAAPAPAAEPLKVELWTAKADYGAGERFQINVRANQDCHLTLIDVGTSGNVSVLFPNHYAQDNAVKAGVTTMIPDPAAGFEFTVSGPAGKEIIRAIASREPAVDLSGLVKQTSAQSPFAEVKADVPGLTRDIHVQAKKAKPGQWSEAVLQLSIH
;
A
#
# COMPACT_ATOMS: atom_id res chain seq x y z
N MET A 1 -61.75 -49.76 21.33
CA MET A 1 -60.58 -50.19 20.53
C MET A 1 -60.06 -48.98 19.76
N ARG A 2 -58.79 -48.60 19.98
CA ARG A 2 -57.78 -48.08 19.01
C ARG A 2 -58.23 -46.96 18.04
N HIS A 3 -57.53 -45.87 17.75
CA HIS A 3 -56.21 -45.32 18.08
C HIS A 3 -56.23 -43.85 17.58
N SER A 4 -55.43 -43.01 18.25
CA SER A 4 -54.86 -41.73 17.80
C SER A 4 -54.41 -41.70 16.33
N LEU A 5 -54.52 -40.55 15.63
CA LEU A 5 -53.34 -39.86 15.08
C LEU A 5 -53.64 -38.43 14.59
N LYS A 6 -52.76 -37.51 15.00
CA LYS A 6 -52.60 -36.12 14.53
C LYS A 6 -51.95 -36.11 13.13
N ALA A 7 -52.32 -35.15 12.28
CA ALA A 7 -51.49 -34.57 11.21
C ALA A 7 -52.13 -33.21 10.86
N GLY A 8 -51.49 -32.04 10.96
CA GLY A 8 -50.14 -31.70 10.53
C GLY A 8 -50.26 -30.81 9.29
N LEU A 9 -50.67 -29.55 9.45
CA LEU A 9 -50.84 -28.58 8.37
C LEU A 9 -49.45 -28.13 7.89
N ALA A 10 -48.99 -28.65 6.75
CA ALA A 10 -47.72 -28.26 6.14
C ALA A 10 -47.91 -26.98 5.32
N LEU A 11 -47.15 -25.94 5.68
CA LEU A 11 -47.02 -24.67 4.98
C LEU A 11 -46.21 -24.90 3.68
N ALA A 12 -46.86 -24.79 2.52
CA ALA A 12 -46.20 -24.92 1.23
C ALA A 12 -45.37 -23.65 0.92
N LEU A 13 -44.05 -23.75 1.04
CA LEU A 13 -43.09 -22.75 0.61
C LEU A 13 -43.00 -22.79 -0.93
N ILE A 14 -43.46 -21.74 -1.61
CA ILE A 14 -43.28 -21.60 -3.06
C ILE A 14 -41.81 -21.25 -3.32
N LEU A 15 -41.00 -22.26 -3.60
CA LEU A 15 -39.63 -22.09 -4.08
C LEU A 15 -39.71 -21.61 -5.54
N ARG A 16 -39.44 -20.33 -5.76
CA ARG A 16 -39.23 -19.77 -7.10
C ARG A 16 -37.93 -20.38 -7.63
N ALA A 17 -38.03 -21.40 -8.48
CA ALA A 17 -36.89 -21.96 -9.18
C ALA A 17 -36.24 -20.85 -10.03
N ALA A 18 -35.02 -20.45 -9.65
CA ALA A 18 -34.14 -19.72 -10.55
C ALA A 18 -33.88 -20.65 -11.75
N VAL A 19 -34.39 -20.26 -12.92
CA VAL A 19 -34.09 -20.93 -14.17
C VAL A 19 -32.61 -20.67 -14.46
N SER A 20 -31.76 -21.64 -14.16
CA SER A 20 -30.40 -21.71 -14.70
C SER A 20 -30.51 -21.67 -16.23
N PRO A 21 -29.79 -20.79 -16.93
CA PRO A 21 -29.73 -20.90 -18.38
C PRO A 21 -29.12 -22.27 -18.71
N ALA A 22 -29.78 -22.96 -19.64
CA ALA A 22 -29.45 -24.30 -20.07
C ALA A 22 -27.94 -24.46 -20.32
N LEU A 23 -27.38 -25.52 -19.74
CA LEU A 23 -26.02 -25.99 -19.95
C LEU A 23 -25.83 -26.23 -21.46
N ALA A 24 -25.22 -25.28 -22.15
CA ALA A 24 -24.65 -25.55 -23.47
C ALA A 24 -23.61 -26.66 -23.28
N ALA A 25 -23.64 -27.67 -24.16
CA ALA A 25 -22.69 -28.79 -24.12
C ALA A 25 -21.27 -28.27 -23.88
N ASP A 26 -20.55 -28.87 -22.92
CA ASP A 26 -19.19 -28.48 -22.61
C ASP A 26 -18.37 -28.49 -23.91
N PRO A 27 -17.74 -27.38 -24.29
CA PRO A 27 -16.95 -27.29 -25.52
C PRO A 27 -15.83 -28.35 -25.48
N GLU A 28 -15.57 -28.99 -26.63
CA GLU A 28 -14.38 -29.83 -26.77
C GLU A 28 -13.13 -29.03 -26.38
N PRO A 29 -12.26 -29.56 -25.50
CA PRO A 29 -11.11 -28.81 -25.00
C PRO A 29 -10.15 -28.46 -26.14
N GLY A 30 -10.08 -27.16 -26.45
CA GLY A 30 -9.29 -26.57 -27.53
C GLY A 30 -7.90 -26.06 -27.08
N PRO A 31 -7.13 -25.45 -27.98
CA PRO A 31 -5.85 -24.83 -27.63
C PRO A 31 -6.06 -23.60 -26.74
N LEU A 32 -5.02 -23.22 -25.99
CA LEU A 32 -5.10 -22.16 -24.97
C LEU A 32 -5.71 -20.82 -25.47
N PRO A 33 -5.38 -20.29 -26.67
CA PRO A 33 -6.01 -19.06 -27.17
C PRO A 33 -7.52 -19.18 -27.39
N ALA A 34 -7.99 -20.34 -27.88
CA ALA A 34 -9.42 -20.60 -28.07
C ALA A 34 -10.15 -20.71 -26.73
N ALA A 35 -9.55 -21.41 -25.78
CA ALA A 35 -10.05 -21.52 -24.41
C ALA A 35 -10.14 -20.15 -23.71
N ALA A 36 -9.12 -19.29 -23.88
CA ALA A 36 -9.13 -17.93 -23.34
C ALA A 36 -10.24 -17.06 -23.97
N GLY A 37 -10.38 -17.10 -25.30
CA GLY A 37 -11.47 -16.41 -26.01
C GLY A 37 -12.86 -16.83 -25.53
N GLN A 38 -13.03 -18.14 -25.30
CA GLN A 38 -14.28 -18.69 -24.78
C GLN A 38 -14.59 -18.23 -23.35
N ILE A 39 -13.60 -18.28 -22.45
CA ILE A 39 -13.73 -17.75 -21.08
C ILE A 39 -14.14 -16.29 -21.11
N VAL A 40 -13.43 -15.44 -21.87
CA VAL A 40 -13.72 -14.00 -21.94
C VAL A 40 -15.13 -13.77 -22.47
N SER A 41 -15.54 -14.48 -23.52
CA SER A 41 -16.88 -14.38 -24.08
C SER A 41 -17.96 -14.69 -23.03
N TRP A 42 -17.81 -15.78 -22.28
CA TRP A 42 -18.77 -16.17 -21.23
C TRP A 42 -18.80 -15.20 -20.06
N LEU A 43 -17.63 -14.71 -19.62
CA LEU A 43 -17.54 -13.71 -18.56
C LEU A 43 -18.27 -12.43 -18.95
N LEU A 44 -18.00 -11.91 -20.15
CA LEU A 44 -18.61 -10.67 -20.63
C LEU A 44 -20.10 -10.82 -20.95
N ALA A 45 -20.60 -12.04 -21.16
CA ALA A 45 -22.04 -12.30 -21.28
C ALA A 45 -22.77 -12.25 -19.93
N GLN A 46 -22.07 -12.59 -18.83
CA GLN A 46 -22.65 -12.68 -17.49
C GLN A 46 -22.41 -11.42 -16.63
N ALA A 47 -21.31 -10.69 -16.85
CA ALA A 47 -20.85 -9.60 -16.00
C ALA A 47 -21.71 -8.31 -16.05
N GLY A 48 -22.79 -8.30 -16.83
CA GLY A 48 -23.58 -7.09 -17.08
C GLY A 48 -22.84 -6.05 -17.93
N SER A 49 -23.25 -4.79 -17.84
CA SER A 49 -22.59 -3.69 -18.56
C SER A 49 -21.29 -3.30 -17.87
N LEU A 50 -20.18 -3.44 -18.59
CA LEU A 50 -18.86 -2.97 -18.18
C LEU A 50 -18.45 -1.69 -18.93
N ARG A 51 -19.38 -1.02 -19.60
CA ARG A 51 -19.08 0.14 -20.46
C ARG A 51 -18.33 1.24 -19.69
N GLY A 52 -17.22 1.71 -20.25
CA GLY A 52 -16.34 2.74 -19.68
C GLY A 52 -15.41 2.22 -18.57
N LYS A 53 -15.62 0.99 -18.09
CA LYS A 53 -14.81 0.40 -17.03
C LYS A 53 -13.45 -0.07 -17.55
N SER A 54 -12.45 0.07 -16.70
CA SER A 54 -11.14 -0.52 -16.89
C SER A 54 -11.05 -1.93 -16.31
N VAL A 55 -10.44 -2.84 -17.05
CA VAL A 55 -10.28 -4.25 -16.68
C VAL A 55 -8.80 -4.60 -16.72
N ALA A 56 -8.31 -5.24 -15.66
CA ALA A 56 -6.95 -5.79 -15.63
C ALA A 56 -6.97 -7.28 -15.30
N ILE A 57 -5.93 -7.97 -15.75
CA ILE A 57 -5.70 -9.37 -15.42
C ILE A 57 -4.84 -9.43 -14.17
N GLY A 58 -5.33 -10.14 -13.16
CA GLY A 58 -4.58 -10.42 -11.94
C GLY A 58 -3.75 -11.70 -12.08
N GLU A 59 -3.19 -12.14 -10.96
CA GLU A 59 -2.35 -13.32 -10.91
C GLU A 59 -3.11 -14.59 -11.32
N ILE A 60 -2.39 -15.49 -12.00
CA ILE A 60 -2.91 -16.78 -12.45
C ILE A 60 -2.11 -17.89 -11.77
N SER A 61 -2.66 -18.49 -10.72
CA SER A 61 -1.95 -19.48 -9.91
C SER A 61 -2.48 -20.89 -10.10
N SER A 62 -1.61 -21.86 -9.80
CA SER A 62 -2.03 -23.21 -9.43
C SER A 62 -2.77 -23.19 -8.08
N PRO A 63 -3.41 -24.30 -7.66
CA PRO A 63 -4.10 -24.36 -6.36
C PRO A 63 -3.14 -24.19 -5.17
N ALA A 64 -1.86 -24.48 -5.36
CA ALA A 64 -0.80 -24.29 -4.38
C ALA A 64 -0.26 -22.84 -4.35
N GLY A 65 -0.85 -21.92 -5.12
CA GLY A 65 -0.40 -20.52 -5.21
C GLY A 65 0.80 -20.30 -6.13
N GLN A 66 1.44 -21.38 -6.60
CA GLN A 66 2.65 -21.28 -7.41
C GLN A 66 2.39 -20.72 -8.81
N MET A 67 3.26 -19.78 -9.24
CA MET A 67 3.36 -19.28 -10.61
C MET A 67 4.24 -20.19 -11.47
N THR A 68 3.82 -20.44 -12.69
CA THR A 68 4.55 -21.26 -13.67
C THR A 68 4.62 -20.54 -15.01
N GLU A 69 5.42 -21.02 -15.97
CA GLU A 69 5.36 -20.48 -17.34
C GLU A 69 3.94 -20.59 -17.92
N PHE A 70 3.18 -21.62 -17.53
CA PHE A 70 1.78 -21.75 -17.90
C PHE A 70 0.92 -20.59 -17.38
N SER A 71 1.20 -20.09 -16.17
CA SER A 71 0.55 -18.89 -15.62
C SER A 71 0.72 -17.68 -16.54
N ALA A 72 1.96 -17.43 -17.00
CA ALA A 72 2.27 -16.31 -17.88
C ALA A 72 1.58 -16.45 -19.26
N LEU A 73 1.61 -17.66 -19.84
CA LEU A 73 0.92 -17.96 -21.10
C LEU A 73 -0.60 -17.77 -20.99
N CYS A 74 -1.20 -18.16 -19.87
CA CYS A 74 -2.61 -17.91 -19.62
C CYS A 74 -2.93 -16.42 -19.53
N ALA A 75 -2.07 -15.63 -18.87
CA ALA A 75 -2.28 -14.20 -18.71
C ALA A 75 -2.25 -13.50 -20.08
N GLU A 76 -1.24 -13.80 -20.89
CA GLU A 76 -1.12 -13.29 -22.26
C GLU A 76 -2.32 -13.68 -23.13
N ALA A 77 -2.75 -14.94 -23.07
CA ALA A 77 -3.89 -15.43 -23.84
C ALA A 77 -5.22 -14.76 -23.44
N LEU A 78 -5.45 -14.57 -22.13
CA LEU A 78 -6.62 -13.87 -21.62
C LEU A 78 -6.59 -12.37 -21.95
N GLU A 79 -5.41 -11.74 -21.92
CA GLU A 79 -5.22 -10.33 -22.29
C GLU A 79 -5.56 -10.11 -23.75
N ALA A 80 -4.96 -10.92 -24.63
CA ALA A 80 -5.25 -10.90 -26.06
C ALA A 80 -6.74 -11.13 -26.33
N ALA A 81 -7.37 -12.09 -25.64
CA ALA A 81 -8.79 -12.38 -25.77
C ALA A 81 -9.69 -11.22 -25.31
N LEU A 82 -9.29 -10.46 -24.28
CA LEU A 82 -10.03 -9.33 -23.74
C LEU A 82 -9.90 -8.08 -24.61
N LEU A 83 -8.77 -7.89 -25.28
CA LEU A 83 -8.54 -6.80 -26.23
C LEU A 83 -9.47 -6.85 -27.45
N VAL A 84 -9.86 -8.05 -27.90
CA VAL A 84 -10.74 -8.23 -29.07
C VAL A 84 -12.10 -7.53 -28.89
N PRO A 85 -12.89 -7.78 -27.82
CA PRO A 85 -14.15 -7.08 -27.58
C PRO A 85 -13.97 -5.68 -26.96
N ALA A 86 -12.77 -5.29 -26.52
CA ALA A 86 -12.58 -4.08 -25.73
C ALA A 86 -13.10 -2.82 -26.42
N LYS A 87 -12.77 -2.63 -27.71
CA LYS A 87 -13.21 -1.46 -28.47
C LYS A 87 -14.71 -1.41 -28.72
N SER A 88 -15.34 -2.55 -29.03
CA SER A 88 -16.77 -2.61 -29.32
C SER A 88 -17.64 -2.51 -28.06
N ARG A 89 -17.08 -2.86 -26.90
CA ARG A 89 -17.74 -2.78 -25.59
C ARG A 89 -17.32 -1.57 -24.75
N ASP A 90 -16.49 -0.67 -25.30
CA ASP A 90 -15.99 0.53 -24.60
C ASP A 90 -15.29 0.16 -23.28
N LEU A 91 -14.41 -0.85 -23.33
CA LEU A 91 -13.60 -1.32 -22.20
C LEU A 91 -12.16 -0.84 -22.34
N LYS A 92 -11.55 -0.46 -21.21
CA LYS A 92 -10.13 -0.13 -21.16
C LYS A 92 -9.36 -1.32 -20.57
N VAL A 93 -8.55 -2.00 -21.38
CA VAL A 93 -7.69 -3.07 -20.86
C VAL A 93 -6.39 -2.47 -20.37
N LEU A 94 -6.01 -2.76 -19.13
CA LEU A 94 -4.80 -2.23 -18.49
C LEU A 94 -3.78 -3.35 -18.25
N ASP A 95 -2.54 -3.14 -18.68
CA ASP A 95 -1.41 -4.03 -18.39
C ASP A 95 -0.82 -3.67 -17.02
N ARG A 96 -0.99 -4.57 -16.04
CA ARG A 96 -0.49 -4.38 -14.68
C ARG A 96 1.03 -4.55 -14.56
N ARG A 97 1.70 -5.23 -15.49
CA ARG A 97 3.16 -5.40 -15.45
C ARG A 97 3.89 -4.07 -15.56
N ASN A 98 3.35 -3.16 -16.38
CA ASN A 98 3.89 -1.80 -16.52
C ASN A 98 3.45 -0.85 -15.38
N PHE A 99 2.34 -1.15 -14.70
CA PHE A 99 1.82 -0.31 -13.62
C PHE A 99 2.49 -0.54 -12.27
N ALA A 100 2.94 -1.76 -11.96
CA ALA A 100 3.68 -2.02 -10.72
C ALA A 100 4.97 -1.18 -10.63
N ALA A 101 5.64 -0.97 -11.77
CA ALA A 101 6.80 -0.10 -11.87
C ALA A 101 6.45 1.38 -11.60
N LEU A 102 5.31 1.85 -12.10
CA LEU A 102 4.83 3.23 -11.96
C LEU A 102 4.23 3.52 -10.58
N ALA A 103 3.48 2.57 -10.00
CA ALA A 103 2.92 2.66 -8.65
C ALA A 103 4.03 2.69 -7.60
N LYS A 104 5.09 1.91 -7.81
CA LYS A 104 6.31 1.96 -7.02
C LYS A 104 7.01 3.31 -7.13
N GLU A 105 6.97 3.98 -8.27
CA GLU A 105 7.55 5.32 -8.42
C GLU A 105 6.74 6.40 -7.66
N TRP A 106 5.44 6.17 -7.48
CA TRP A 106 4.49 7.13 -6.88
C TRP A 106 4.32 6.98 -5.36
N GLU A 107 4.32 5.75 -4.82
CA GLU A 107 4.36 5.50 -3.37
C GLU A 107 5.57 6.16 -2.70
N LEU A 108 6.68 6.26 -3.43
CA LEU A 108 7.93 6.82 -2.92
C LEU A 108 8.00 8.35 -3.05
N GLY A 109 7.05 8.96 -3.77
CA GLY A 109 6.97 10.40 -4.01
C GLY A 109 5.96 11.15 -3.14
N MET A 110 5.01 10.46 -2.48
CA MET A 110 3.83 11.09 -1.87
C MET A 110 3.71 11.01 -0.33
N ASN A 111 4.74 10.58 0.40
CA ASN A 111 4.72 10.70 1.86
C ASN A 111 5.13 12.12 2.30
N GLY A 112 4.15 12.98 2.56
CA GLY A 112 4.35 14.26 3.21
C GLY A 112 3.17 15.24 3.11
N TYR A 113 2.31 15.03 2.11
CA TYR A 113 1.02 15.70 2.02
C TYR A 113 0.05 14.66 1.49
N VAL A 114 -1.05 14.37 2.18
CA VAL A 114 -2.41 14.67 1.71
C VAL A 114 -3.42 14.14 2.74
N GLU A 115 -4.50 14.91 2.92
CA GLU A 115 -5.77 14.62 3.59
C GLU A 115 -6.40 13.26 3.25
N ASP A 116 -7.38 12.87 4.08
CA ASP A 116 -8.24 11.67 4.01
C ASP A 116 -8.83 11.33 2.62
N GLU A 117 -8.83 12.27 1.67
CA GLU A 117 -9.26 12.05 0.27
C GLU A 117 -8.22 11.28 -0.57
N SER A 118 -6.91 11.42 -0.31
CA SER A 118 -5.88 10.77 -1.14
C SER A 118 -5.60 9.32 -0.79
N ALA A 119 -5.90 8.87 0.43
CA ALA A 119 -5.95 7.44 0.74
C ALA A 119 -7.09 6.73 -0.02
N LYS A 120 -8.23 7.42 -0.21
CA LYS A 120 -9.30 6.96 -1.11
C LYS A 120 -8.87 7.01 -2.59
N GLN A 121 -8.02 7.95 -2.99
CA GLN A 121 -7.38 7.95 -4.32
C GLN A 121 -6.27 6.89 -4.45
N ALA A 122 -5.64 6.45 -3.37
CA ALA A 122 -4.69 5.36 -3.39
C ALA A 122 -5.34 4.01 -3.70
N GLY A 123 -6.58 3.80 -3.24
CA GLY A 123 -7.43 2.71 -3.72
C GLY A 123 -7.79 2.83 -5.21
N ARG A 124 -7.87 4.05 -5.76
CA ARG A 124 -7.99 4.32 -7.21
C ARG A 124 -6.68 4.15 -7.99
N LEU A 125 -5.51 3.96 -7.37
CA LEU A 125 -4.18 4.18 -8.01
C LEU A 125 -3.77 3.20 -9.11
N LEU A 126 -4.42 2.05 -9.29
CA LEU A 126 -4.20 1.22 -10.48
C LEU A 126 -5.12 1.61 -11.64
N GLY A 127 -6.11 2.48 -11.39
CA GLY A 127 -7.11 2.89 -12.36
C GLY A 127 -7.95 1.75 -12.91
N VAL A 128 -8.07 0.63 -12.18
CA VAL A 128 -8.79 -0.61 -12.57
C VAL A 128 -10.11 -0.72 -11.82
N ASP A 129 -11.22 -0.74 -12.54
CA ASP A 129 -12.57 -0.91 -11.97
C ASP A 129 -12.93 -2.40 -11.75
N VAL A 130 -12.35 -3.30 -12.57
CA VAL A 130 -12.64 -4.74 -12.53
C VAL A 130 -11.36 -5.56 -12.70
N MET A 131 -11.17 -6.57 -11.84
CA MET A 131 -10.08 -7.53 -11.95
C MET A 131 -10.57 -8.87 -12.50
N LEU A 132 -9.83 -9.41 -13.47
CA LEU A 132 -9.95 -10.80 -13.93
C LEU A 132 -8.91 -11.65 -13.20
N LEU A 133 -9.34 -12.43 -12.21
CA LEU A 133 -8.49 -13.41 -11.54
C LEU A 133 -8.65 -14.77 -12.22
N ALA A 134 -7.60 -15.56 -12.33
CA ALA A 134 -7.72 -16.92 -12.83
C ALA A 134 -6.95 -17.93 -11.98
N LYS A 135 -7.44 -19.16 -11.96
CA LYS A 135 -6.80 -20.30 -11.33
C LYS A 135 -6.90 -21.50 -12.26
N TYR A 136 -5.88 -22.34 -12.26
CA TYR A 136 -5.92 -23.58 -13.04
C TYR A 136 -5.72 -24.80 -12.15
N THR A 137 -6.33 -25.92 -12.52
CA THR A 137 -6.13 -27.24 -11.91
C THR A 137 -5.78 -28.25 -13.00
N VAL A 138 -5.08 -29.33 -12.63
CA VAL A 138 -4.73 -30.42 -13.55
C VAL A 138 -5.50 -31.68 -13.13
N PRO A 139 -6.81 -31.77 -13.42
CA PRO A 139 -7.63 -32.92 -12.98
C PRO A 139 -7.19 -34.24 -13.64
N LYS A 140 -6.60 -34.19 -14.83
CA LYS A 140 -6.04 -35.36 -15.54
C LYS A 140 -4.74 -34.98 -16.24
N LYS A 141 -3.84 -35.95 -16.47
CA LYS A 141 -2.50 -35.76 -17.06
C LYS A 141 -2.43 -34.92 -18.36
N LYS A 142 -3.54 -34.83 -19.11
CA LYS A 142 -3.61 -34.11 -20.39
C LYS A 142 -4.67 -33.01 -20.42
N ILE A 143 -5.32 -32.74 -19.29
CA ILE A 143 -6.42 -31.80 -19.20
C ILE A 143 -6.11 -30.82 -18.09
N VAL A 144 -6.17 -29.53 -18.41
CA VAL A 144 -6.15 -28.45 -17.43
C VAL A 144 -7.53 -27.82 -17.42
N ALA A 145 -8.08 -27.60 -16.23
CA ALA A 145 -9.27 -26.79 -16.07
C ALA A 145 -8.82 -25.38 -15.66
N LEU A 146 -9.13 -24.39 -16.49
CA LEU A 146 -8.87 -22.97 -16.22
C LEU A 146 -10.18 -22.32 -15.79
N ARG A 147 -10.20 -21.73 -14.60
CA ARG A 147 -11.33 -20.95 -14.07
C ARG A 147 -10.92 -19.50 -13.94
N ALA A 148 -11.74 -18.58 -14.42
CA ALA A 148 -11.54 -17.16 -14.27
C ALA A 148 -12.76 -16.47 -13.66
N THR A 149 -12.52 -15.42 -12.88
CA THR A 149 -13.52 -14.68 -12.11
C THR A 149 -13.30 -13.19 -12.33
N LEU A 150 -14.34 -12.48 -12.75
CA LEU A 150 -14.38 -11.02 -12.76
C LEU A 150 -14.87 -10.51 -11.41
N ILE A 151 -14.11 -9.61 -10.81
CA ILE A 151 -14.38 -9.03 -9.49
C ILE A 151 -14.30 -7.50 -9.61
N GLU A 152 -15.32 -6.80 -9.11
CA GLU A 152 -15.28 -5.35 -8.96
C GLU A 152 -14.31 -4.98 -7.84
N THR A 153 -13.35 -4.11 -8.13
CA THR A 153 -12.21 -3.83 -7.23
C THR A 153 -12.61 -3.05 -5.99
N GLU A 154 -13.60 -2.17 -6.09
CA GLU A 154 -14.04 -1.32 -4.99
C GLU A 154 -14.83 -2.10 -3.93
N THR A 155 -15.71 -2.99 -4.37
CA THR A 155 -16.66 -3.70 -3.50
C THR A 155 -16.26 -5.13 -3.20
N GLY A 156 -15.33 -5.70 -3.98
CA GLY A 156 -15.01 -7.12 -3.97
C GLY A 156 -16.13 -8.00 -4.56
N GLN A 157 -17.15 -7.41 -5.17
CA GLN A 157 -18.28 -8.15 -5.74
C GLN A 157 -17.84 -9.00 -6.94
N ILE A 158 -18.18 -10.29 -6.91
CA ILE A 158 -18.01 -11.17 -8.07
C ILE A 158 -19.07 -10.81 -9.12
N LEU A 159 -18.62 -10.35 -10.29
CA LEU A 159 -19.48 -9.98 -11.41
C LEU A 159 -19.79 -11.18 -12.32
N ALA A 160 -18.81 -12.04 -12.55
CA ALA A 160 -18.96 -13.24 -13.36
C ALA A 160 -17.88 -14.27 -13.04
N THR A 161 -18.18 -15.54 -13.29
CA THR A 161 -17.19 -16.63 -13.25
C THR A 161 -17.39 -17.53 -14.46
N ALA A 162 -16.30 -17.93 -15.09
CA ALA A 162 -16.31 -18.89 -16.19
C ALA A 162 -15.19 -19.92 -15.99
N ALA A 163 -15.38 -21.12 -16.52
CA ALA A 163 -14.35 -22.13 -16.52
C ALA A 163 -14.39 -22.90 -17.83
N THR A 164 -13.22 -23.37 -18.29
CA THR A 164 -13.11 -24.25 -19.45
C THR A 164 -12.02 -25.28 -19.21
N GLU A 165 -12.13 -26.41 -19.89
CA GLU A 165 -11.04 -27.38 -19.98
C GLU A 165 -10.22 -27.13 -21.24
N LEU A 166 -8.91 -27.39 -21.16
CA LEU A 166 -8.00 -27.35 -22.29
C LEU A 166 -7.15 -28.62 -22.36
N LYS A 167 -6.93 -29.12 -23.57
CA LYS A 167 -6.01 -30.23 -23.83
C LYS A 167 -4.59 -29.68 -23.80
N THR A 168 -3.73 -30.29 -22.99
CA THR A 168 -2.32 -29.90 -22.96
C THR A 168 -1.54 -30.65 -24.03
N ASP A 169 -0.73 -29.92 -24.80
CA ASP A 169 0.28 -30.48 -25.68
C ASP A 169 1.63 -30.61 -24.95
N LYS A 170 2.71 -30.93 -25.65
CA LYS A 170 4.04 -31.05 -25.00
C LYS A 170 4.53 -29.70 -24.44
N PRO A 171 4.48 -28.58 -25.19
CA PRO A 171 4.83 -27.25 -24.69
C PRO A 171 4.06 -26.85 -23.41
N LEU A 172 2.73 -26.97 -23.41
CA LEU A 172 1.91 -26.59 -22.25
C LEU A 172 2.22 -27.43 -21.02
N ARG A 173 2.55 -28.72 -21.19
CA ARG A 173 3.00 -29.57 -20.07
C ARG A 173 4.32 -29.10 -19.48
N SER A 174 5.29 -28.80 -20.34
CA SER A 174 6.58 -28.27 -19.88
C SER A 174 6.39 -26.95 -19.12
N ALA A 175 5.49 -26.10 -19.60
CA ALA A 175 5.17 -24.81 -18.98
C ALA A 175 4.46 -24.95 -17.62
N LEU A 176 3.68 -26.02 -17.41
CA LEU A 176 3.04 -26.33 -16.12
C LEU A 176 4.05 -26.77 -15.06
N GLU A 177 5.11 -27.46 -15.47
CA GLU A 177 6.16 -27.97 -14.57
C GLU A 177 7.25 -26.93 -14.32
N LYS A 178 7.49 -26.03 -15.28
CA LYS A 178 8.48 -24.96 -15.15
C LYS A 178 7.91 -23.83 -14.30
N THR A 179 8.24 -23.90 -13.03
CA THR A 179 7.93 -22.86 -12.06
C THR A 179 8.67 -21.59 -12.45
N LEU A 180 7.95 -20.49 -12.54
CA LEU A 180 8.61 -19.20 -12.59
C LEU A 180 9.15 -18.95 -11.18
N PRO A 181 10.35 -18.36 -11.03
CA PRO A 181 10.68 -17.72 -9.78
C PRO A 181 9.46 -16.87 -9.46
N GLU A 182 8.83 -17.12 -8.30
CA GLU A 182 7.91 -16.16 -7.74
C GLU A 182 8.66 -14.83 -7.84
N GLU A 183 8.18 -13.91 -8.67
CA GLU A 183 8.68 -12.54 -8.63
C GLU A 183 8.37 -12.15 -7.20
N ALA A 184 9.39 -12.28 -6.35
CA ALA A 184 9.17 -12.39 -4.92
C ALA A 184 8.29 -11.20 -4.58
N ALA A 185 7.06 -11.47 -4.11
CA ALA A 185 6.30 -10.47 -3.41
C ALA A 185 7.34 -9.84 -2.48
N PRO A 186 7.66 -8.53 -2.65
CA PRO A 186 8.86 -7.96 -2.06
C PRO A 186 8.83 -8.38 -0.60
N ALA A 187 9.83 -9.18 -0.19
CA ALA A 187 9.91 -9.77 1.16
C ALA A 187 9.40 -8.70 2.11
N PRO A 188 8.33 -8.98 2.90
CA PRO A 188 7.39 -7.98 3.41
C PRO A 188 8.14 -6.71 3.65
N ALA A 189 7.98 -5.74 2.73
CA ALA A 189 8.92 -4.62 2.59
C ALA A 189 9.26 -4.17 3.99
N ALA A 190 10.52 -4.39 4.42
CA ALA A 190 10.92 -4.20 5.80
C ALA A 190 10.26 -2.91 6.26
N GLU A 191 9.35 -3.00 7.26
CA GLU A 191 8.33 -1.97 7.47
C GLU A 191 8.98 -0.60 7.28
N PRO A 192 8.37 0.35 6.54
CA PRO A 192 9.02 1.65 6.38
C PRO A 192 9.38 2.19 7.76
N LEU A 193 10.53 2.87 7.87
CA LEU A 193 10.85 3.55 9.12
C LEU A 193 9.66 4.43 9.49
N LYS A 194 9.22 4.33 10.74
CA LYS A 194 8.18 5.17 11.34
C LYS A 194 8.74 5.77 12.60
N VAL A 195 8.47 7.04 12.81
CA VAL A 195 8.80 7.75 14.05
C VAL A 195 7.54 8.38 14.61
N GLU A 196 7.38 8.29 15.92
CA GLU A 196 6.32 8.92 16.69
C GLU A 196 6.96 9.97 17.62
N LEU A 197 6.25 11.08 17.80
CA LEU A 197 6.71 12.24 18.55
C LEU A 197 5.56 12.77 19.42
N TRP A 198 5.78 12.88 20.73
CA TRP A 198 4.78 13.44 21.63
C TRP A 198 5.40 14.06 22.90
N THR A 199 4.62 14.89 23.57
CA THR A 199 4.94 15.49 24.88
C THR A 199 3.90 15.05 25.92
N ALA A 200 4.13 15.34 27.20
CA ALA A 200 3.17 15.01 28.26
C ALA A 200 1.84 15.77 28.11
N LYS A 201 1.87 16.96 27.51
CA LYS A 201 0.71 17.80 27.23
C LYS A 201 0.91 18.61 25.94
N ALA A 202 -0.16 19.15 25.39
CA ALA A 202 -0.11 19.96 24.16
C ALA A 202 0.01 21.47 24.43
N ASP A 203 -0.34 21.92 25.64
CA ASP A 203 -0.40 23.35 26.00
C ASP A 203 0.55 23.66 27.16
N TYR A 204 1.48 24.58 26.95
CA TYR A 204 2.51 24.98 27.92
C TYR A 204 2.47 26.48 28.21
N GLY A 205 2.79 26.86 29.44
CA GLY A 205 2.98 28.26 29.81
C GLY A 205 4.42 28.72 29.61
N ALA A 206 4.63 30.03 29.44
CA ALA A 206 5.98 30.58 29.38
C ALA A 206 6.82 30.21 30.64
N GLY A 207 8.06 29.77 30.41
CA GLY A 207 8.99 29.31 31.46
C GLY A 207 8.75 27.88 31.95
N GLU A 208 7.70 27.21 31.47
CA GLU A 208 7.45 25.82 31.84
C GLU A 208 8.46 24.87 31.20
N ARG A 209 8.79 23.80 31.93
CA ARG A 209 9.69 22.75 31.45
C ARG A 209 8.92 21.69 30.67
N PHE A 210 9.52 21.17 29.62
CA PHE A 210 8.94 20.08 28.86
C PHE A 210 9.99 19.05 28.43
N GLN A 211 9.49 17.85 28.13
CA GLN A 211 10.26 16.73 27.60
C GLN A 211 9.55 16.17 26.39
N ILE A 212 10.35 15.80 25.41
CA ILE A 212 9.91 15.23 24.14
C ILE A 212 10.16 13.73 24.21
N ASN A 213 9.13 12.94 23.92
CA ASN A 213 9.23 11.50 23.78
C ASN A 213 9.24 11.14 22.30
N VAL A 214 10.17 10.25 21.94
CA VAL A 214 10.32 9.77 20.58
C VAL A 214 10.37 8.25 20.58
N ARG A 215 9.66 7.62 19.65
CA ARG A 215 9.74 6.17 19.43
C ARG A 215 9.82 5.87 17.95
N ALA A 216 10.81 5.09 17.56
CA ALA A 216 10.95 4.61 16.19
C ALA A 216 10.65 3.10 16.11
N ASN A 217 10.08 2.63 15.01
CA ASN A 217 9.87 1.18 14.83
C ASN A 217 11.17 0.42 14.52
N GLN A 218 12.25 1.12 14.17
CA GLN A 218 13.55 0.56 13.80
C GLN A 218 14.70 1.43 14.30
N ASP A 219 15.90 0.84 14.39
CA ASP A 219 17.14 1.57 14.71
C ASP A 219 17.36 2.68 13.68
N CYS A 220 17.56 3.91 14.14
CA CYS A 220 17.73 5.09 13.30
C CYS A 220 18.53 6.20 13.98
N HIS A 221 18.86 7.24 13.23
CA HIS A 221 19.36 8.51 13.71
C HIS A 221 18.25 9.55 13.72
N LEU A 222 18.10 10.28 14.82
CA LEU A 222 17.06 11.27 15.02
C LEU A 222 17.60 12.70 14.88
N THR A 223 16.80 13.59 14.32
CA THR A 223 16.96 15.04 14.48
C THR A 223 15.64 15.64 14.92
N LEU A 224 15.67 16.47 15.96
CA LEU A 224 14.55 17.30 16.39
C LEU A 224 14.83 18.76 16.06
N ILE A 225 13.88 19.38 15.38
CA ILE A 225 13.90 20.79 15.01
C ILE A 225 12.67 21.44 15.62
N ASP A 226 12.87 22.59 16.25
CA ASP A 226 11.82 23.47 16.69
C ASP A 226 11.64 24.63 15.70
N VAL A 227 10.38 24.97 15.43
CA VAL A 227 9.95 26.14 14.67
C VAL A 227 9.08 26.98 15.59
N GLY A 228 9.70 27.97 16.21
CA GLY A 228 9.07 28.86 17.18
C GLY A 228 8.00 29.75 16.55
N THR A 229 7.21 30.41 17.41
CA THR A 229 6.08 31.27 17.02
C THR A 229 6.47 32.45 16.11
N SER A 230 7.73 32.88 16.16
CA SER A 230 8.30 33.93 15.31
C SER A 230 8.79 33.43 13.94
N GLY A 231 8.71 32.13 13.67
CA GLY A 231 9.29 31.48 12.50
C GLY A 231 10.80 31.20 12.61
N ASN A 232 11.40 31.47 13.78
CA ASN A 232 12.78 31.09 14.06
C ASN A 232 12.88 29.56 14.19
N VAL A 233 13.94 29.00 13.63
CA VAL A 233 14.17 27.57 13.65
C VAL A 233 15.39 27.26 14.50
N SER A 234 15.26 26.33 15.44
CA SER A 234 16.35 25.84 16.28
C SER A 234 16.46 24.31 16.23
N VAL A 235 17.69 23.78 16.27
CA VAL A 235 17.90 22.33 16.40
C VAL A 235 17.94 21.96 17.88
N LEU A 236 16.93 21.21 18.32
CA LEU A 236 16.83 20.72 19.69
C LEU A 236 17.67 19.47 19.92
N PHE A 237 17.84 18.62 18.90
CA PHE A 237 18.59 17.37 19.00
C PHE A 237 19.10 16.90 17.62
N PRO A 238 20.34 16.38 17.49
CA PRO A 238 21.40 16.48 18.48
C PRO A 238 21.80 17.94 18.73
N ASN A 239 22.34 18.24 19.91
CA ASN A 239 22.79 19.57 20.32
C ASN A 239 24.14 19.48 21.04
N HIS A 240 24.65 20.61 21.55
CA HIS A 240 25.95 20.64 22.25
C HIS A 240 26.00 19.74 23.51
N TYR A 241 24.86 19.55 24.17
CA TYR A 241 24.75 18.73 25.38
C TYR A 241 24.53 17.24 25.08
N ALA A 242 23.89 16.91 23.96
CA ALA A 242 23.59 15.54 23.55
C ALA A 242 23.86 15.36 22.06
N GLN A 243 25.02 14.78 21.73
CA GLN A 243 25.47 14.58 20.34
C GLN A 243 25.11 13.22 19.75
N ASP A 244 25.01 12.18 20.57
CA ASP A 244 24.61 10.85 20.10
C ASP A 244 23.12 10.86 19.77
N ASN A 245 22.82 10.72 18.48
CA ASN A 245 21.47 10.78 17.97
C ASN A 245 20.88 9.42 17.59
N ALA A 246 21.53 8.32 18.00
CA ALA A 246 21.02 6.98 17.76
C ALA A 246 19.77 6.70 18.61
N VAL A 247 18.71 6.22 17.96
CA VAL A 247 17.47 5.76 18.60
C VAL A 247 17.31 4.27 18.29
N LYS A 248 16.97 3.49 19.32
CA LYS A 248 16.78 2.04 19.21
C LYS A 248 15.33 1.67 18.90
N ALA A 249 15.16 0.67 18.05
CA ALA A 249 13.87 0.15 17.63
C ALA A 249 12.97 -0.17 18.84
N GLY A 250 11.75 0.37 18.84
CA GLY A 250 10.71 0.07 19.81
C GLY A 250 10.92 0.69 21.20
N VAL A 251 12.06 1.34 21.46
CA VAL A 251 12.38 2.00 22.73
C VAL A 251 11.96 3.47 22.66
N THR A 252 11.29 3.95 23.70
CA THR A 252 10.97 5.38 23.83
C THR A 252 12.18 6.13 24.37
N THR A 253 12.71 7.06 23.59
CA THR A 253 13.80 7.97 23.99
C THR A 253 13.20 9.28 24.49
N MET A 254 13.60 9.72 25.68
CA MET A 254 13.22 11.01 26.26
C MET A 254 14.30 12.06 25.98
N ILE A 255 13.90 13.24 25.53
CA ILE A 255 14.80 14.34 25.18
C ILE A 255 14.26 15.62 25.84
N PRO A 256 15.01 16.23 26.78
CA PRO A 256 16.32 15.82 27.27
C PRO A 256 16.24 14.53 28.09
N ASP A 257 17.30 13.72 28.04
CA ASP A 257 17.46 12.62 28.99
C ASP A 257 17.57 13.22 30.41
N PRO A 258 16.80 12.75 31.41
CA PRO A 258 16.90 13.22 32.79
C PRO A 258 18.32 13.22 33.36
N ALA A 259 19.22 12.35 32.86
CA ALA A 259 20.61 12.27 33.25
C ALA A 259 21.56 13.20 32.46
N ALA A 260 21.10 13.84 31.38
CA ALA A 260 21.94 14.65 30.49
C ALA A 260 22.28 16.05 31.04
N GLY A 261 21.69 16.45 32.17
CA GLY A 261 22.05 17.69 32.86
C GLY A 261 21.59 18.99 32.19
N PHE A 262 20.61 18.92 31.26
CA PHE A 262 19.95 20.09 30.68
C PHE A 262 18.43 19.89 30.61
N GLU A 263 17.69 20.99 30.48
CA GLU A 263 16.23 21.00 30.40
C GLU A 263 15.75 21.89 29.26
N PHE A 264 14.62 21.55 28.64
CA PHE A 264 13.92 22.46 27.74
C PHE A 264 12.94 23.29 28.53
N THR A 265 12.93 24.59 28.27
CA THR A 265 11.98 25.56 28.83
C THR A 265 11.27 26.28 27.71
N VAL A 266 9.96 26.43 27.82
CA VAL A 266 9.16 27.15 26.84
C VAL A 266 9.48 28.64 26.91
N SER A 267 9.85 29.23 25.78
CA SER A 267 10.24 30.63 25.68
C SER A 267 9.63 31.27 24.44
N GLY A 268 9.45 32.60 24.46
CA GLY A 268 8.82 33.32 23.36
C GLY A 268 7.34 33.69 23.61
N PRO A 269 6.71 34.41 22.68
CA PRO A 269 5.35 34.88 22.82
C PRO A 269 4.33 33.75 22.67
N ALA A 270 3.14 33.95 23.23
CA ALA A 270 2.01 33.05 23.07
C ALA A 270 1.70 32.80 21.58
N GLY A 271 1.39 31.55 21.24
CA GLY A 271 1.20 31.13 19.86
C GLY A 271 1.39 29.64 19.65
N LYS A 272 1.49 29.23 18.39
CA LYS A 272 1.73 27.83 18.01
C LYS A 272 3.19 27.62 17.65
N GLU A 273 3.78 26.60 18.24
CA GLU A 273 5.13 26.14 18.00
C GLU A 273 5.09 24.75 17.37
N ILE A 274 6.05 24.44 16.50
CA ILE A 274 6.09 23.16 15.79
C ILE A 274 7.42 22.47 16.06
N ILE A 275 7.35 21.30 16.66
CA ILE A 275 8.49 20.40 16.79
C ILE A 275 8.39 19.35 15.68
N ARG A 276 9.46 19.20 14.90
CA ARG A 276 9.57 18.21 13.83
C ARG A 276 10.67 17.21 14.16
N ALA A 277 10.33 15.93 14.10
CA ALA A 277 11.27 14.83 14.16
C ALA A 277 11.57 14.32 12.76
N ILE A 278 12.86 14.11 12.48
CA ILE A 278 13.37 13.50 11.26
C ILE A 278 14.17 12.28 11.69
N ALA A 279 13.74 11.09 11.27
CA ALA A 279 14.43 9.83 11.55
C ALA A 279 15.00 9.26 10.25
N SER A 280 16.25 8.79 10.26
CA SER A 280 16.92 8.20 9.09
C SER A 280 17.79 7.00 9.47
N ARG A 281 17.79 5.93 8.67
CA ARG A 281 18.64 4.75 8.87
C ARG A 281 20.10 4.96 8.50
N GLU A 282 20.39 5.93 7.64
CA GLU A 282 21.75 6.37 7.35
C GLU A 282 22.00 7.72 8.06
N PRO A 283 23.23 8.01 8.55
CA PRO A 283 23.57 9.29 9.19
C PRO A 283 23.47 10.53 8.27
N ALA A 284 22.85 10.43 7.09
CA ALA A 284 23.03 11.32 5.96
C ALA A 284 22.24 12.65 6.03
N VAL A 285 21.49 12.92 7.08
CA VAL A 285 20.90 14.25 7.26
C VAL A 285 21.90 15.15 8.00
N ASP A 286 22.99 15.48 7.31
CA ASP A 286 23.91 16.50 7.78
C ASP A 286 23.26 17.89 7.65
N LEU A 287 22.56 18.29 8.71
CA LEU A 287 21.96 19.62 8.82
C LEU A 287 22.98 20.68 9.24
N SER A 288 24.23 20.33 9.53
CA SER A 288 25.24 21.30 9.97
C SER A 288 25.49 22.39 8.92
N GLY A 289 25.34 22.06 7.63
CA GLY A 289 25.42 23.04 6.54
C GLY A 289 24.21 23.98 6.42
N LEU A 290 23.05 23.60 6.99
CA LEU A 290 21.84 24.43 7.05
C LEU A 290 21.78 25.26 8.33
N VAL A 291 22.54 24.85 9.35
CA VAL A 291 22.57 25.45 10.67
C VAL A 291 23.85 26.26 10.85
N LYS A 292 23.82 27.55 10.51
CA LYS A 292 24.91 28.44 10.88
C LYS A 292 24.81 28.75 12.37
N GLN A 293 25.76 28.28 13.18
CA GLN A 293 25.91 28.75 14.57
C GLN A 293 25.96 30.29 14.57
N THR A 294 24.83 30.93 14.88
CA THR A 294 24.69 32.38 14.71
C THR A 294 25.06 33.13 15.99
N SER A 295 25.19 32.45 17.14
CA SER A 295 25.69 33.06 18.37
C SER A 295 26.53 32.08 19.20
N ALA A 296 27.60 32.60 19.80
CA ALA A 296 28.43 31.88 20.77
C ALA A 296 27.74 31.69 22.14
N GLN A 297 26.44 31.99 22.23
CA GLN A 297 25.69 32.10 23.48
C GLN A 297 24.49 31.15 23.57
N SER A 298 24.00 30.61 22.43
CA SER A 298 22.94 29.60 22.45
C SER A 298 23.54 28.20 22.35
N PRO A 299 23.19 27.28 23.25
CA PRO A 299 23.58 25.87 23.11
C PRO A 299 22.79 25.15 22.00
N PHE A 300 21.74 25.79 21.48
CA PHE A 300 20.96 25.34 20.34
C PHE A 300 21.44 26.04 19.09
N ALA A 301 21.59 25.26 18.04
CA ALA A 301 22.08 25.77 16.78
C ALA A 301 20.89 26.42 16.03
N GLU A 302 20.92 27.76 15.89
CA GLU A 302 19.88 28.54 15.22
C GLU A 302 20.07 28.54 13.70
N VAL A 303 18.98 28.37 12.96
CA VAL A 303 18.98 28.34 11.50
C VAL A 303 18.41 29.65 10.94
N LYS A 304 19.25 30.45 10.27
CA LYS A 304 18.78 31.55 9.39
C LYS A 304 18.31 30.99 8.04
N ALA A 305 17.18 30.29 8.03
CA ALA A 305 16.47 29.91 6.82
C ALA A 305 14.98 30.22 7.01
N ASP A 306 14.30 30.58 5.93
CA ASP A 306 12.85 30.61 5.93
C ASP A 306 12.31 29.18 6.06
N VAL A 307 11.27 28.98 6.88
CA VAL A 307 10.68 27.67 7.17
C VAL A 307 10.38 26.85 5.89
N PRO A 308 9.90 27.44 4.77
CA PRO A 308 9.72 26.73 3.51
C PRO A 308 11.03 26.26 2.87
N GLY A 309 12.07 27.11 2.87
CA GLY A 309 13.40 26.76 2.35
C GLY A 309 14.04 25.63 3.14
N LEU A 310 13.97 25.69 4.47
CA LEU A 310 14.45 24.62 5.34
C LEU A 310 13.70 23.30 5.12
N THR A 311 12.37 23.35 5.06
CA THR A 311 11.53 22.18 4.80
C THR A 311 11.89 21.54 3.47
N ARG A 312 12.11 22.35 2.43
CA ARG A 312 12.53 21.88 1.11
C ARG A 312 13.92 21.26 1.14
N ASP A 313 14.90 21.88 1.79
CA ASP A 313 16.27 21.40 1.79
C ASP A 313 16.42 20.12 2.63
N ILE A 314 15.72 20.01 3.76
CA ILE A 314 15.54 18.77 4.53
C ILE A 314 14.96 17.70 3.62
N HIS A 315 13.89 18.02 2.88
CA HIS A 315 13.24 17.08 1.98
C HIS A 315 14.14 16.67 0.80
N VAL A 316 15.00 17.56 0.29
CA VAL A 316 16.00 17.26 -0.75
C VAL A 316 17.09 16.32 -0.22
N GLN A 317 17.58 16.54 1.00
CA GLN A 317 18.57 15.65 1.61
C GLN A 317 17.94 14.30 1.99
N ALA A 318 16.73 14.31 2.53
CA ALA A 318 15.98 13.10 2.84
C ALA A 318 15.63 12.28 1.58
N LYS A 319 15.38 12.95 0.44
CA LYS A 319 15.21 12.31 -0.88
C LYS A 319 16.46 11.61 -1.43
N LYS A 320 17.65 11.90 -0.88
CA LYS A 320 18.85 11.10 -1.20
C LYS A 320 18.87 9.76 -0.46
N ALA A 321 18.17 9.65 0.67
CA ALA A 321 17.99 8.38 1.36
C ALA A 321 17.04 7.49 0.56
N LYS A 322 17.25 6.17 0.57
CA LYS A 322 16.36 5.27 -0.17
C LYS A 322 14.94 5.36 0.43
N PRO A 323 13.92 5.21 -0.39
CA PRO A 323 12.55 5.17 0.09
C PRO A 323 12.35 4.14 1.23
N GLY A 324 11.62 4.52 2.27
CA GLY A 324 11.40 3.69 3.47
C GLY A 324 12.55 3.69 4.49
N GLN A 325 13.69 4.32 4.19
CA GLN A 325 14.81 4.45 5.12
C GLN A 325 14.77 5.73 5.97
N TRP A 326 13.79 6.61 5.76
CA TRP A 326 13.60 7.81 6.56
C TRP A 326 12.11 8.02 6.87
N SER A 327 11.81 8.76 7.94
CA SER A 327 10.47 9.10 8.40
C SER A 327 10.46 10.49 9.01
N GLU A 328 9.33 11.17 8.97
CA GLU A 328 9.10 12.39 9.75
C GLU A 328 7.88 12.27 10.65
N ALA A 329 7.89 13.03 11.75
CA ALA A 329 6.73 13.28 12.60
C ALA A 329 6.70 14.74 13.02
N VAL A 330 5.50 15.27 13.21
CA VAL A 330 5.27 16.68 13.55
C VAL A 330 4.39 16.74 14.78
N LEU A 331 4.82 17.52 15.76
CA LEU A 331 4.09 17.84 16.98
C LEU A 331 3.87 19.35 17.01
N GLN A 332 2.61 19.76 17.19
CA GLN A 332 2.28 21.16 17.41
C GLN A 332 2.05 21.39 18.90
N LEU A 333 2.70 22.40 19.46
CA LEU A 333 2.51 22.88 20.83
C LEU A 333 1.81 24.23 20.82
N SER A 334 1.01 24.50 21.86
CA SER A 334 0.45 25.83 22.13
C SER A 334 1.14 26.45 23.32
N ILE A 335 1.55 27.71 23.18
CA ILE A 335 2.10 28.54 24.25
C ILE A 335 1.04 29.56 24.66
N HIS A 336 0.76 29.66 25.97
CA HIS A 336 -0.16 30.63 26.55
C HIS A 336 0.48 31.48 27.65
#